data_AF-A0A7S0WT94-F1
#
_entry.id   AF-A0A7S0WT94-F1
#
_cell.length_a   1.000
_cell.length_b   1.000
_cell.length_c   1.000
_cell.angle_alpha   90.00
_cell.angle_beta   90.00
_cell.angle_gamma   90.00
#
_symmetry.space_group_name_H-M   'P 1'
#
loop_
_entity.id
_entity.type
_entity.pdbx_description
1 polymer ?
#
loop_
_entity_poly.entity_id
_entity_poly.type
_entity_poly.pdbx_seq_one_letter_code
_entity_poly.pdbx_strand_id
1 'polypeptide(L)'
;PGATPLSVPLKIGGALIHTSWMSDRFNVVVGVGLNVSNRQPTTCLEDIVHQAISRQAGGHGSSDSGAASGADALSQGLAGLAVSQPSQPLPAVTRELVLARVISHLDACFQVFETQGFAPLEADYLAAWLHSGQR
;
A
#
# COMPACT_ATOMS: atom_id res chain seq x y z
N PRO A 1 -9.76 10.55 -26.34
CA PRO A 1 -9.48 9.10 -26.41
C PRO A 1 -8.73 8.62 -25.17
N GLY A 2 -9.40 7.82 -24.33
CA GLY A 2 -8.72 6.84 -23.46
C GLY A 2 -8.25 7.30 -22.08
N ALA A 3 -9.05 8.03 -21.31
CA ALA A 3 -8.85 8.03 -19.85
C ALA A 3 -9.33 6.67 -19.32
N THR A 4 -8.38 5.83 -18.88
CA THR A 4 -8.65 4.62 -18.11
C THR A 4 -9.62 4.99 -16.98
N PRO A 5 -10.74 4.26 -16.75
CA PRO A 5 -11.62 4.59 -15.64
C PRO A 5 -10.77 4.57 -14.36
N LEU A 6 -10.65 5.73 -13.71
CA LEU A 6 -10.00 5.83 -12.41
C LEU A 6 -10.73 4.83 -11.52
N SER A 7 -10.00 3.83 -11.03
CA SER A 7 -10.54 2.85 -10.10
C SER A 7 -11.25 3.61 -8.99
N VAL A 8 -12.52 3.27 -8.73
CA VAL A 8 -13.31 3.89 -7.65
C VAL A 8 -12.46 3.93 -6.38
N PRO A 9 -12.29 5.09 -5.72
CA PRO A 9 -11.49 5.18 -4.50
C PRO A 9 -11.96 4.17 -3.47
N LEU A 10 -11.04 3.32 -3.01
CA LEU A 10 -11.36 2.22 -2.12
C LEU A 10 -11.33 2.66 -0.66
N LYS A 11 -12.44 2.47 0.07
CA LYS A 11 -12.47 2.72 1.51
C LYS A 11 -11.82 1.56 2.26
N ILE A 12 -10.65 1.81 2.84
CA ILE A 12 -9.88 0.83 3.62
C ILE A 12 -10.07 0.96 5.14
N GLY A 13 -10.69 2.05 5.59
CA GLY A 13 -10.89 2.35 7.01
C GLY A 13 -11.50 3.73 7.24
N GLY A 14 -11.37 4.22 8.47
CA GLY A 14 -11.79 5.56 8.86
C GLY A 14 -11.14 6.00 10.18
N ALA A 15 -11.02 7.31 10.35
CA ALA A 15 -10.62 7.93 11.60
C ALA A 15 -11.77 8.80 12.12
N LEU A 16 -12.03 8.74 13.42
CA LEU A 16 -12.96 9.59 14.14
C LEU A 16 -12.15 10.38 15.17
N ILE A 17 -12.21 11.70 15.10
CA ILE A 17 -11.50 12.59 16.01
C ILE A 17 -12.54 13.37 16.80
N HIS A 18 -12.50 13.20 18.12
CA HIS A 18 -13.29 13.99 19.05
C HIS A 18 -12.37 14.90 19.85
N THR A 19 -12.65 16.20 19.83
CA THR A 19 -11.88 17.19 20.58
C THR A 19 -12.78 17.90 21.58
N SER A 20 -12.36 17.97 22.84
CA SER A 20 -12.97 18.86 23.83
C SER A 20 -11.94 19.87 24.35
N TRP A 21 -12.41 21.02 24.82
CA TRP A 21 -11.58 22.07 25.38
C TRP A 21 -11.97 22.31 26.83
N MET A 22 -10.99 22.25 27.74
CA MET A 22 -11.20 22.53 29.15
C MET A 22 -9.90 23.05 29.78
N SER A 23 -10.01 24.11 30.58
CA SER A 23 -8.89 24.68 31.36
C SER A 23 -7.63 24.93 30.53
N ASP A 24 -7.79 25.64 29.42
CA ASP A 24 -6.69 26.02 28.52
C ASP A 24 -5.99 24.84 27.81
N ARG A 25 -6.69 23.69 27.70
CA ARG A 25 -6.15 22.49 27.06
C ARG A 25 -7.17 21.82 26.15
N PHE A 26 -6.69 21.37 24.99
CA PHE A 26 -7.45 20.48 24.13
C PHE A 26 -7.24 19.03 24.57
N ASN A 27 -8.33 18.30 24.78
CA ASN A 27 -8.33 16.85 24.90
C ASN A 27 -8.78 16.27 23.57
N VAL A 28 -7.86 15.63 22.85
CA VAL A 28 -8.11 15.02 21.55
C VAL A 28 -8.14 13.52 21.72
N VAL A 29 -9.25 12.89 21.34
CA VAL A 29 -9.41 11.44 21.28
C VAL A 29 -9.52 11.03 19.83
N VAL A 30 -8.56 10.23 19.37
CA VAL A 30 -8.49 9.73 17.98
C VAL A 30 -8.81 8.24 17.98
N GLY A 31 -9.90 7.85 17.33
CA GLY A 31 -10.21 6.46 17.02
C GLY A 31 -9.91 6.15 15.56
N VAL A 32 -9.01 5.19 15.29
CA VAL A 32 -8.70 4.74 13.93
C VAL A 32 -9.18 3.29 13.77
N GLY A 33 -10.05 3.07 12.79
CA GLY A 33 -10.54 1.74 12.41
C GLY A 33 -10.01 1.34 11.03
N LEU A 34 -9.28 0.24 10.96
CA LEU A 34 -8.77 -0.36 9.72
C LEU A 34 -9.30 -1.79 9.57
N ASN A 35 -9.76 -2.14 8.37
CA ASN A 35 -10.10 -3.53 8.08
C ASN A 35 -8.84 -4.28 7.64
N VAL A 36 -8.20 -5.01 8.57
CA VAL A 36 -6.91 -5.67 8.30
C VAL A 36 -7.09 -7.00 7.57
N SER A 37 -7.84 -7.93 8.17
CA SER A 37 -7.99 -9.31 7.68
C SER A 37 -9.44 -9.78 7.59
N ASN A 38 -10.43 -8.92 7.91
CA ASN A 38 -11.84 -9.31 7.91
C ASN A 38 -12.43 -9.08 6.51
N ARG A 39 -12.56 -10.14 5.70
CA ARG A 39 -12.92 -10.04 4.27
C ARG A 39 -14.35 -9.57 3.97
N GLN A 40 -15.19 -9.38 4.99
CA GLN A 40 -16.56 -8.85 4.88
C GLN A 40 -16.83 -7.84 6.00
N PRO A 41 -17.66 -6.79 5.82
CA PRO A 41 -18.38 -6.44 4.60
C PRO A 41 -17.57 -5.59 3.62
N THR A 42 -16.35 -5.16 3.97
CA THR A 42 -15.51 -4.29 3.13
C THR A 42 -14.19 -4.96 2.78
N THR A 43 -13.44 -4.35 1.86
CA THR A 43 -12.10 -4.80 1.47
C THR A 43 -11.12 -4.68 2.64
N CYS A 44 -10.33 -5.73 2.85
CA CYS A 44 -9.30 -5.77 3.88
C CYS A 44 -7.89 -5.50 3.31
N LEU A 45 -6.98 -5.02 4.16
CA LEU A 45 -5.59 -4.71 3.77
C LEU A 45 -4.85 -5.94 3.23
N GLU A 46 -5.08 -7.11 3.82
CA GLU A 46 -4.47 -8.37 3.39
C GLU A 46 -4.77 -8.66 1.90
N ASP A 47 -6.03 -8.51 1.48
CA ASP A 47 -6.43 -8.73 0.09
C ASP A 47 -5.80 -7.70 -0.87
N ILE A 48 -5.67 -6.43 -0.44
CA ILE A 48 -5.02 -5.36 -1.24
C ILE A 48 -3.55 -5.70 -1.47
N VAL A 49 -2.85 -6.11 -0.41
CA VAL A 49 -1.43 -6.49 -0.49
C VAL A 49 -1.24 -7.72 -1.38
N HIS A 50 -2.08 -8.75 -1.23
CA HIS A 50 -2.03 -9.93 -2.09
C HIS A 50 -2.28 -9.58 -3.57
N GLN A 51 -3.25 -8.70 -3.87
CA GLN A 51 -3.50 -8.23 -5.23
C GLN A 51 -2.31 -7.46 -5.80
N ALA A 52 -1.70 -6.56 -5.03
CA ALA A 52 -0.55 -5.78 -5.47
C ALA A 52 0.65 -6.68 -5.82
N ILE A 53 0.95 -7.66 -4.96
CA ILE A 53 2.06 -8.61 -5.20
C ILE A 53 1.76 -9.49 -6.41
N SER A 54 0.51 -9.96 -6.57
CA SER A 54 0.11 -10.78 -7.72
C SER A 54 0.21 -10.01 -9.04
N ARG A 55 -0.12 -8.71 -9.04
CA ARG A 55 0.04 -7.83 -10.22
C ARG A 55 1.52 -7.63 -10.58
N GLN A 56 2.40 -7.53 -9.58
CA GLN A 56 3.85 -7.38 -9.81
C GLN A 56 4.47 -8.67 -10.37
N ALA A 57 3.99 -9.85 -9.94
CA ALA A 57 4.46 -11.14 -10.46
C ALA A 57 4.00 -11.42 -11.91
N GLY A 58 2.84 -10.90 -12.34
CA GLY A 58 2.29 -11.10 -13.69
C GLY A 58 2.85 -10.18 -14.80
N GLY A 59 3.73 -9.23 -14.47
CA GLY A 59 4.22 -8.19 -15.40
C GLY A 59 5.41 -8.55 -16.29
N HIS A 60 5.92 -9.78 -16.27
CA HIS A 60 7.09 -10.22 -17.06
C HIS A 60 6.74 -11.06 -18.30
N GLY A 61 5.49 -11.04 -18.75
CA GLY A 61 5.02 -11.84 -19.90
C GLY A 61 4.22 -11.02 -20.92
N SER A 62 4.91 -10.21 -21.73
CA SER A 62 4.42 -9.86 -23.08
C SER A 62 5.58 -9.92 -24.06
N SER A 63 5.77 -11.14 -24.57
CA SER A 63 6.51 -11.45 -25.78
C SER A 63 5.83 -10.79 -26.97
N ASP A 64 6.53 -9.84 -27.59
CA ASP A 64 6.18 -9.37 -28.92
C ASP A 64 6.55 -10.47 -29.93
N SER A 65 5.55 -10.93 -30.67
CA SER A 65 5.67 -12.00 -31.66
C SER A 65 6.07 -11.40 -33.02
N GLY A 66 7.37 -11.42 -33.31
CA GLY A 66 7.92 -11.17 -34.64
C GLY A 66 8.68 -12.41 -35.13
N ALA A 67 8.14 -13.07 -36.15
CA ALA A 67 8.69 -14.28 -36.75
C ALA A 67 10.06 -14.06 -37.43
N ALA A 68 11.00 -14.98 -37.21
CA ALA A 68 12.02 -15.32 -38.20
C ALA A 68 12.48 -16.78 -38.03
N SER A 69 12.37 -17.51 -39.15
CA SER A 69 12.82 -18.87 -39.42
C SER A 69 14.35 -18.97 -39.44
N GLY A 70 14.90 -20.13 -39.07
CA GLY A 70 16.29 -20.50 -39.37
C GLY A 70 16.81 -21.57 -38.43
N ALA A 71 17.04 -22.76 -38.96
CA ALA A 71 17.60 -23.92 -38.28
C ALA A 71 19.01 -23.64 -37.74
N ASP A 72 19.34 -24.20 -36.56
CA ASP A 72 20.56 -25.00 -36.35
C ASP A 72 20.56 -25.62 -34.94
N ALA A 73 20.81 -26.92 -34.91
CA ALA A 73 20.84 -27.74 -33.71
C ALA A 73 22.26 -27.86 -33.14
N LEU A 74 22.33 -28.27 -31.87
CA LEU A 74 23.48 -28.85 -31.14
C LEU A 74 24.33 -27.90 -30.28
N SER A 75 23.93 -27.72 -29.02
CA SER A 75 24.82 -27.95 -27.88
C SER A 75 24.00 -28.15 -26.59
N GLN A 76 23.79 -29.41 -26.22
CA GLN A 76 23.41 -29.78 -24.85
C GLN A 76 24.57 -29.48 -23.90
N GLY A 77 24.26 -28.96 -22.71
CA GLY A 77 25.19 -29.00 -21.57
C GLY A 77 25.30 -27.72 -20.77
N LEU A 78 24.24 -27.32 -20.05
CA LEU A 78 24.34 -26.65 -18.74
C LEU A 78 22.98 -26.66 -18.01
N ALA A 79 22.34 -27.83 -17.99
CA ALA A 79 21.27 -28.12 -17.04
C ALA A 79 21.89 -28.19 -15.64
N GLY A 80 21.86 -27.10 -14.87
CA GLY A 80 22.46 -27.13 -13.53
C GLY A 80 22.49 -25.88 -12.67
N LEU A 81 21.84 -24.76 -13.03
CA LEU A 81 21.79 -23.56 -12.16
C LEU A 81 20.41 -22.92 -12.03
N ALA A 82 19.34 -23.72 -12.20
CA ALA A 82 18.04 -23.33 -11.65
C ALA A 82 18.10 -23.53 -10.14
N VAL A 83 18.67 -22.55 -9.44
CA VAL A 83 18.45 -22.40 -8.00
C VAL A 83 16.97 -22.06 -7.85
N SER A 84 16.17 -23.08 -7.56
CA SER A 84 14.83 -22.92 -7.03
C SER A 84 14.95 -22.17 -5.71
N GLN A 85 14.93 -20.84 -5.75
CA GLN A 85 14.77 -20.06 -4.54
C GLN A 85 13.44 -20.50 -3.92
N PRO A 86 13.40 -20.88 -2.63
CA PRO A 86 12.13 -21.06 -1.96
C PRO A 86 11.46 -19.70 -2.02
N SER A 87 10.31 -19.65 -2.71
CA SER A 87 9.41 -18.50 -2.74
C SER A 87 9.24 -18.02 -1.29
N GLN A 88 9.88 -16.91 -0.94
CA GLN A 88 9.77 -16.33 0.40
C GLN A 88 8.28 -16.18 0.70
N PRO A 89 7.79 -16.65 1.87
CA PRO A 89 6.40 -16.48 2.22
C PRO A 89 6.03 -15.00 2.11
N LEU A 90 4.90 -14.72 1.47
CA LEU A 90 4.36 -13.37 1.38
C LEU A 90 4.35 -12.77 2.79
N PRO A 91 4.81 -11.51 2.98
CA PRO A 91 4.80 -10.89 4.30
C PRO A 91 3.38 -10.93 4.87
N ALA A 92 3.20 -11.62 6.00
CA ALA A 92 1.91 -11.69 6.65
C ALA A 92 1.51 -10.29 7.13
N VAL A 93 0.37 -9.78 6.64
CA VAL A 93 -0.20 -8.51 7.10
C VAL A 93 -0.92 -8.77 8.42
N THR A 94 -0.17 -8.76 9.51
CA THR A 94 -0.72 -8.97 10.86
C THR A 94 -1.26 -7.67 11.44
N ARG A 95 -2.21 -7.78 12.39
CA ARG A 95 -2.79 -6.61 13.07
C ARG A 95 -1.73 -5.85 13.86
N GLU A 96 -0.83 -6.59 14.49
CA GLU A 96 0.28 -6.09 15.29
C GLU A 96 1.26 -5.31 14.43
N LEU A 97 1.59 -5.82 13.24
CA LEU A 97 2.47 -5.13 12.30
C LEU A 97 1.84 -3.82 11.81
N VAL A 98 0.55 -3.86 11.43
CA VAL A 98 -0.18 -2.66 11.00
C VAL A 98 -0.22 -1.63 12.13
N LEU A 99 -0.58 -2.06 13.35
CA LEU A 99 -0.63 -1.19 14.52
C LEU A 99 0.74 -0.57 14.82
N ALA A 100 1.79 -1.39 14.89
CA ALA A 100 3.14 -0.92 15.16
C ALA A 100 3.58 0.12 14.13
N ARG A 101 3.35 -0.14 12.84
CA ARG A 101 3.71 0.80 11.77
C ARG A 101 2.91 2.10 11.83
N VAL A 102 1.60 2.03 12.07
CA VAL A 102 0.75 3.23 12.18
C VAL A 102 1.18 4.08 13.38
N ILE A 103 1.38 3.46 14.54
CA ILE A 103 1.77 4.19 15.75
C ILE A 103 3.18 4.77 15.63
N SER A 104 4.15 4.01 15.11
CA SER A 104 5.50 4.55 14.87
C SER A 104 5.49 5.73 13.90
N HIS A 105 4.64 5.68 12.86
CA HIS A 105 4.53 6.79 11.92
C HIS A 105 3.83 8.01 12.54
N LEU A 106 2.74 7.80 13.29
CA LEU A 106 2.06 8.86 14.01
C LEU A 106 2.97 9.53 15.03
N ASP A 107 3.72 8.76 15.82
CA ASP A 107 4.67 9.28 16.80
C ASP A 107 5.74 10.16 16.15
N ALA A 108 6.32 9.72 15.03
CA ALA A 108 7.27 10.53 14.27
C ALA A 108 6.64 11.84 13.77
N CYS A 109 5.40 11.80 13.27
CA CYS A 109 4.68 13.00 12.86
C CYS A 109 4.36 13.93 14.06
N PHE A 110 3.97 13.36 15.20
CA PHE A 110 3.68 14.13 16.41
C PHE A 110 4.92 14.83 16.94
N GLN A 111 6.08 14.19 16.95
CA GLN A 111 7.34 14.82 17.34
C GLN A 111 7.68 16.03 16.45
N VAL A 112 7.46 15.93 15.14
CA VAL A 112 7.61 17.07 14.22
C VAL A 112 6.58 18.15 14.55
N PHE A 113 5.32 17.78 14.74
CA PHE A 113 4.24 18.71 15.03
C PHE A 113 4.44 19.49 16.33
N GLU A 114 4.87 18.82 17.40
CA GLU A 114 5.12 19.46 18.70
C GLU A 114 6.27 20.47 18.65
N THR A 115 7.26 20.24 17.78
CA THR A 115 8.46 21.08 17.70
C THR A 115 8.36 22.19 16.65
N GLN A 116 7.68 21.93 15.54
CA GLN A 116 7.68 22.80 14.35
C GLN A 116 6.27 23.18 13.86
N GLY A 117 5.23 22.69 14.53
CA GLY A 117 3.85 22.82 14.05
C GLY A 117 3.59 21.99 12.79
N PHE A 118 2.51 22.31 12.07
CA PHE A 118 2.05 21.51 10.93
C PHE A 118 2.82 21.76 9.62
N ALA A 119 3.49 22.90 9.46
CA ALA A 119 4.07 23.31 8.17
C ALA A 119 5.00 22.26 7.52
N PRO A 120 5.88 21.53 8.25
CA PRO A 120 6.71 20.50 7.64
C PRO A 120 5.92 19.28 7.11
N LEU A 121 4.72 19.05 7.62
CA LEU A 121 3.85 17.91 7.26
C LEU A 121 2.84 18.26 6.16
N GLU A 122 2.68 19.54 5.84
CA GLU A 122 1.64 20.05 4.95
C GLU A 122 1.74 19.47 3.54
N ALA A 123 2.96 19.41 2.98
CA ALA A 123 3.18 18.91 1.63
C ALA A 123 2.77 17.43 1.50
N ASP A 124 3.18 16.57 2.44
CA ASP A 124 2.84 15.15 2.45
C ASP A 124 1.33 14.94 2.68
N TYR A 125 0.74 15.76 3.55
CA TYR A 125 -0.71 15.74 3.78
C TYR A 125 -1.50 16.08 2.51
N LEU A 126 -1.14 17.16 1.81
CA LEU A 126 -1.80 17.58 0.57
C LEU A 126 -1.59 16.56 -0.55
N ALA A 127 -0.42 15.92 -0.63
CA ALA A 127 -0.16 14.85 -1.59
C ALA A 127 -1.04 13.61 -1.36
N ALA A 128 -1.40 13.33 -0.10
CA ALA A 128 -2.30 12.23 0.27
C ALA A 128 -3.80 12.60 0.22
N TRP A 129 -4.14 13.84 -0.11
CA TRP A 129 -5.52 14.35 -0.08
C TRP A 129 -6.37 13.80 -1.23
N LEU A 130 -7.28 12.87 -0.90
CA LEU A 130 -8.11 12.14 -1.87
C LEU A 130 -9.24 12.97 -2.52
N HIS A 131 -9.44 14.22 -2.13
CA HIS A 131 -10.56 15.06 -2.60
C HIS A 131 -10.16 16.15 -3.60
N SER A 132 -8.97 16.07 -4.22
CA SER A 132 -8.60 16.96 -5.31
C SER A 132 -9.57 16.77 -6.49
N GLY A 133 -10.50 17.70 -6.70
CA GLY A 133 -11.43 17.69 -7.84
C GLY A 133 -12.83 17.12 -7.59
N GLN A 134 -13.29 16.99 -6.34
CA GLN A 134 -14.72 16.77 -6.08
C GLN A 134 -15.54 18.03 -6.43
N ARG A 135 -16.59 17.85 -7.23
CA ARG A 135 -17.59 18.87 -7.60
C ARG A 135 -18.78 18.84 -6.66
#